data_AF-A0A7V1JLG8-F1
#
_entry.id   AF-A0A7V1JLG8-F1
#
_cell.length_a   1.000
_cell.length_b   1.000
_cell.length_c   1.000
_cell.angle_alpha   90.00
_cell.angle_beta   90.00
_cell.angle_gamma   90.00
#
_symmetry.space_group_name_H-M   'P 1'
#
loop_
_entity.id
_entity.type
_entity.pdbx_description
1 polymer ?
#
loop_
_entity_poly.entity_id
_entity_poly.type
_entity_poly.pdbx_seq_one_letter_code
_entity_poly.pdbx_strand_id
1 'polypeptide(L)'
;MEKQFHILRIVGTLYKIISWIVLVLGILSAFGTLALGIAGGTLVPREYGRMVPASGLLGGVLGFLVALLITAIYFVALYAFGELIYLFLAIEENTRETALWLRNRQSATPQGQVPQSGLPSPPA
;
A
#
# COMPACT_ATOMS: atom_id res chain seq x y z
N MET A 1 -22.39 6.11 7.72
CA MET A 1 -21.12 6.23 6.96
C MET A 1 -20.13 5.10 7.24
N GLU A 2 -20.27 4.30 8.31
CA GLU A 2 -19.31 3.23 8.68
C GLU A 2 -19.10 2.13 7.62
N LYS A 3 -20.12 1.82 6.81
CA LYS A 3 -20.04 0.73 5.82
C LYS A 3 -19.00 0.98 4.73
N GLN A 4 -18.79 2.22 4.31
CA GLN A 4 -17.83 2.55 3.24
C GLN A 4 -16.37 2.41 3.73
N PHE A 5 -16.11 2.82 4.97
CA PHE A 5 -14.79 2.68 5.61
C PHE A 5 -14.41 1.21 5.84
N HIS A 6 -15.39 0.35 6.09
CA HIS A 6 -15.17 -1.09 6.18
C HIS A 6 -14.74 -1.71 4.85
N ILE A 7 -15.37 -1.32 3.74
CA ILE A 7 -15.01 -1.81 2.39
C ILE A 7 -13.58 -1.40 2.03
N LEU A 8 -13.20 -0.14 2.28
CA LEU A 8 -11.87 0.35 1.96
C LEU A 8 -10.78 -0.39 2.75
N ARG A 9 -11.06 -0.73 4.02
CA ARG A 9 -10.17 -1.55 4.84
C ARG A 9 -9.96 -2.95 4.23
N ILE A 10 -11.01 -3.58 3.72
CA ILE A 10 -10.93 -4.87 3.02
C ILE A 10 -10.08 -4.74 1.76
N VAL A 11 -10.30 -3.70 0.96
CA VAL A 11 -9.51 -3.44 -0.26
C VAL A 11 -8.03 -3.24 0.08
N GLY A 12 -7.71 -2.50 1.14
CA GLY A 12 -6.35 -2.34 1.64
C GLY A 12 -5.71 -3.69 2.03
N THR A 13 -6.41 -4.52 2.79
CA THR A 13 -5.93 -5.88 3.12
C THR A 13 -5.71 -6.71 1.85
N LEU A 14 -6.65 -6.64 0.90
CA LEU A 14 -6.60 -7.40 -0.33
C LEU A 14 -5.37 -7.03 -1.17
N TYR A 15 -5.05 -5.75 -1.30
CA TYR A 15 -3.82 -5.30 -1.98
C TYR A 15 -2.56 -5.86 -1.32
N LYS A 16 -2.52 -5.92 0.01
CA LYS A 16 -1.39 -6.52 0.75
C LYS A 16 -1.30 -8.03 0.52
N ILE A 17 -2.42 -8.74 0.47
CA ILE A 17 -2.43 -10.18 0.16
C ILE A 17 -1.97 -10.42 -1.28
N ILE A 18 -2.50 -9.65 -2.23
CA ILE A 18 -2.12 -9.73 -3.65
C ILE A 18 -0.63 -9.45 -3.82
N SER A 19 -0.06 -8.46 -3.13
CA SER A 19 1.36 -8.16 -3.24
C SER A 19 2.22 -9.37 -2.80
N TRP A 20 1.89 -10.04 -1.70
CA TRP A 20 2.58 -11.26 -1.28
C TRP A 20 2.47 -12.40 -2.31
N ILE A 21 1.28 -12.60 -2.90
CA ILE A 21 1.10 -13.60 -3.96
C ILE A 21 1.99 -13.27 -5.16
N VAL A 22 1.98 -12.01 -5.61
CA VAL A 22 2.79 -11.55 -6.73
C VAL A 22 4.29 -11.66 -6.45
N LEU A 23 4.74 -11.39 -5.22
CA LEU A 23 6.13 -11.59 -4.83
C LEU A 23 6.54 -13.05 -4.95
N VAL A 24 5.75 -13.98 -4.42
CA VAL A 24 6.06 -15.41 -4.49
C VAL A 24 6.09 -15.89 -5.94
N LEU A 25 5.08 -15.54 -6.74
CA LEU A 25 5.01 -15.90 -8.15
C LEU A 25 6.15 -15.27 -8.97
N GLY A 26 6.52 -14.03 -8.68
CA GLY A 26 7.63 -13.34 -9.35
C GLY A 26 8.98 -13.96 -9.02
N ILE A 27 9.22 -14.36 -7.76
CA ILE A 27 10.42 -15.10 -7.37
C ILE A 27 10.49 -16.45 -8.10
N LEU A 28 9.40 -17.22 -8.12
CA LEU A 28 9.34 -18.50 -8.84
C LEU A 28 9.59 -18.31 -10.33
N SER A 29 9.02 -17.25 -10.92
CA SER A 29 9.20 -16.91 -12.33
C SER A 29 10.66 -16.54 -12.63
N ALA A 30 11.33 -15.78 -11.75
CA ALA A 30 12.74 -15.44 -11.90
C ALA A 30 13.62 -16.71 -11.90
N PHE A 31 13.38 -17.65 -10.98
CA PHE A 31 14.06 -18.94 -10.99
C PHE A 31 13.77 -19.75 -12.26
N GLY A 32 12.54 -19.71 -12.76
CA GLY A 32 12.18 -20.28 -14.05
C GLY A 32 12.99 -19.68 -15.20
N THR A 33 13.14 -18.36 -15.24
CA THR A 33 13.97 -17.65 -16.23
C THR A 33 15.44 -18.09 -16.14
N LEU A 34 15.99 -18.22 -14.93
CA LEU A 34 17.35 -18.70 -14.74
C LEU A 34 17.54 -20.13 -15.25
N ALA A 35 16.63 -21.05 -14.87
CA ALA A 35 16.69 -22.44 -15.27
C ALA A 35 16.58 -22.61 -16.79
N LEU A 36 15.66 -21.88 -17.43
CA LEU A 36 15.50 -21.88 -18.89
C LEU A 36 16.72 -21.27 -19.60
N GLY A 37 17.32 -20.20 -19.05
CA GLY A 37 18.53 -19.62 -19.61
C GLY A 37 19.72 -20.56 -19.58
N ILE A 38 19.90 -21.30 -18.47
CA ILE A 38 20.95 -22.32 -18.33
C ILE A 38 20.67 -23.50 -19.28
N ALA A 39 19.46 -24.05 -19.28
CA ALA A 39 19.09 -25.20 -20.11
C ALA A 39 19.16 -24.86 -21.62
N GLY A 40 18.64 -23.69 -22.03
CA GLY A 40 18.66 -23.24 -23.42
C GLY A 40 20.07 -23.06 -23.97
N GLY A 41 21.04 -22.67 -23.15
CA GLY A 41 22.45 -22.60 -23.55
C GLY A 41 23.09 -23.96 -23.85
N THR A 42 22.53 -25.05 -23.34
CA THR A 42 23.08 -26.42 -23.53
C THR A 42 22.44 -27.18 -24.70
N LEU A 43 21.25 -26.79 -25.15
CA LEU A 43 20.46 -27.51 -26.15
C LEU A 43 20.69 -27.03 -27.60
N VAL A 44 21.35 -25.87 -27.80
CA VAL A 44 21.65 -25.34 -29.14
C VAL A 44 22.92 -25.99 -29.70
N PRO A 45 22.86 -26.71 -30.84
CA PRO A 45 24.03 -27.35 -31.45
C PRO A 45 25.13 -26.33 -31.76
N ARG A 46 26.38 -26.66 -31.42
CA ARG A 46 27.56 -25.78 -31.55
C ARG A 46 27.80 -25.29 -32.98
N GLU A 47 27.25 -25.94 -34.00
CA GLU A 47 27.40 -25.56 -35.41
C GLU A 47 26.67 -24.27 -35.80
N TYR A 48 25.59 -23.92 -35.11
CA TYR A 48 24.94 -22.60 -35.23
C TYR A 48 25.48 -21.57 -34.22
N GLY A 49 26.39 -22.00 -33.32
CA GLY A 49 26.64 -21.35 -32.04
C GLY A 49 27.99 -20.66 -31.87
N ARG A 50 28.80 -20.42 -32.93
CA ARG A 50 30.12 -19.78 -32.76
C ARG A 50 30.06 -18.33 -32.23
N MET A 51 28.87 -17.70 -32.22
CA MET A 51 28.62 -16.39 -31.58
C MET A 51 27.72 -16.45 -30.33
N VAL A 52 27.18 -17.61 -29.96
CA VAL A 52 26.04 -17.77 -29.03
C VAL A 52 26.31 -18.60 -27.75
N PRO A 53 27.49 -19.21 -27.43
CA PRO A 53 27.56 -20.10 -26.27
C PRO A 53 27.59 -19.35 -24.93
N ALA A 54 28.09 -18.10 -24.92
CA ALA A 54 28.12 -17.25 -23.73
C ALA A 54 26.78 -16.54 -23.47
N SER A 55 25.89 -16.44 -24.46
CA SER A 55 24.67 -15.62 -24.36
C SER A 55 23.54 -16.29 -23.58
N GLY A 56 23.48 -17.63 -23.53
CA GLY A 56 22.44 -18.36 -22.79
C GLY A 56 22.58 -18.22 -21.27
N LEU A 57 23.78 -18.50 -20.74
CA LEU A 57 24.06 -18.35 -19.31
C LEU A 57 24.03 -16.89 -18.87
N LEU A 58 24.69 -16.00 -19.63
CA LEU A 58 24.72 -14.58 -19.32
C LEU A 58 23.31 -13.97 -19.40
N GLY A 59 22.52 -14.35 -20.40
CA GLY A 59 21.12 -13.93 -20.56
C GLY A 59 20.22 -14.47 -19.46
N GLY A 60 20.41 -15.71 -19.02
CA GLY A 60 19.67 -16.30 -17.91
C GLY A 60 19.94 -15.59 -16.58
N VAL A 61 21.22 -15.31 -16.29
CA VAL A 61 21.63 -14.58 -15.08
C VAL A 61 21.13 -13.13 -15.10
N LEU A 62 21.31 -12.42 -16.21
CA LEU A 62 20.79 -11.04 -16.36
C LEU A 62 19.27 -11.01 -16.26
N GLY A 63 18.58 -11.93 -16.93
CA GLY A 63 17.13 -12.06 -16.87
C GLY A 63 16.63 -12.33 -15.47
N PHE A 64 17.29 -13.22 -14.72
CA PHE A 64 16.99 -13.49 -13.31
C PHE A 64 17.11 -12.24 -12.44
N LEU A 65 18.23 -11.50 -12.55
CA LEU A 65 18.47 -10.30 -11.76
C LEU A 65 17.45 -9.19 -12.08
N VAL A 66 17.17 -8.97 -13.36
CA VAL A 66 16.16 -8.00 -13.80
C VAL A 66 14.77 -8.41 -13.34
N ALA A 67 14.40 -9.69 -13.46
CA ALA A 67 13.11 -10.20 -13.01
C ALA A 67 12.93 -10.04 -11.49
N LEU A 68 13.97 -10.32 -10.70
CA LEU A 68 13.95 -10.08 -9.25
C LEU A 68 13.78 -8.61 -8.91
N LEU A 69 14.52 -7.71 -9.59
CA LEU A 69 14.41 -6.27 -9.35
C LEU A 69 13.01 -5.75 -9.68
N ILE A 70 12.46 -6.12 -10.83
CA ILE A 70 11.10 -5.75 -11.24
C ILE A 70 10.09 -6.30 -10.23
N THR A 71 10.21 -7.58 -9.85
CA THR A 71 9.34 -8.22 -8.85
C THR A 71 9.37 -7.48 -7.52
N ALA A 72 10.57 -7.13 -7.02
CA ALA A 72 10.74 -6.43 -5.76
C ALA A 72 10.12 -5.03 -5.80
N ILE A 73 10.37 -4.26 -6.86
CA ILE A 73 9.78 -2.93 -7.06
C ILE A 73 8.26 -3.03 -7.12
N TYR A 74 7.73 -4.00 -7.87
CA TYR A 74 6.29 -4.18 -8.04
C TYR A 74 5.60 -4.64 -6.75
N PHE A 75 6.24 -5.52 -5.98
CA PHE A 75 5.80 -5.89 -4.63
C PHE A 75 5.69 -4.67 -3.72
N VAL A 76 6.75 -3.86 -3.64
CA VAL A 76 6.78 -2.65 -2.79
C VAL A 76 5.69 -1.68 -3.23
N ALA A 77 5.52 -1.45 -4.54
CA ALA A 77 4.48 -0.57 -5.05
C ALA A 77 3.07 -1.04 -4.67
N LEU A 78 2.75 -2.32 -4.86
CA LEU A 78 1.45 -2.89 -4.51
C LEU A 78 1.20 -2.87 -2.99
N TYR A 79 2.21 -3.25 -2.20
CA TYR A 79 2.10 -3.25 -0.75
C TYR A 79 1.93 -1.83 -0.21
N ALA A 80 2.71 -0.87 -0.70
CA ALA A 80 2.62 0.54 -0.33
C ALA A 80 1.27 1.15 -0.73
N PHE A 81 0.69 0.74 -1.86
CA PHE A 81 -0.66 1.18 -2.23
C PHE A 81 -1.71 0.69 -1.22
N GLY A 82 -1.59 -0.56 -0.75
CA GLY A 82 -2.42 -1.08 0.34
C GLY A 82 -2.27 -0.24 1.62
N GLU A 83 -1.03 0.06 2.03
CA GLU A 83 -0.74 0.92 3.19
C GLU A 83 -1.26 2.36 3.04
N LEU A 84 -1.21 2.91 1.83
CA LEU A 84 -1.73 4.24 1.53
C LEU A 84 -3.24 4.34 1.80
N ILE A 85 -4.00 3.29 1.50
CA ILE A 85 -5.44 3.21 1.80
C ILE A 85 -5.67 3.25 3.32
N TYR A 86 -4.88 2.49 4.09
CA TYR A 86 -4.95 2.53 5.55
C TYR A 86 -4.58 3.90 6.12
N LEU A 87 -3.56 4.55 5.54
CA LEU A 87 -3.16 5.89 5.95
C LEU A 87 -4.30 6.90 5.78
N PHE A 88 -4.95 6.91 4.61
CA PHE A 88 -6.10 7.80 4.38
C PHE A 88 -7.26 7.50 5.32
N LEU A 89 -7.51 6.22 5.60
CA LEU A 89 -8.54 5.81 6.55
C LEU A 89 -8.24 6.32 7.97
N ALA A 90 -6.99 6.20 8.42
CA ALA A 90 -6.56 6.70 9.72
C ALA A 90 -6.67 8.23 9.83
N ILE A 91 -6.36 8.97 8.76
CA ILE A 91 -6.53 10.43 8.73
C ILE A 91 -8.00 10.82 8.88
N GLU A 92 -8.90 10.13 8.18
CA GLU A 92 -10.35 10.38 8.26
C GLU A 92 -10.89 10.08 9.66
N GLU A 93 -10.51 8.93 10.23
CA GLU A 93 -10.91 8.53 11.58
C GLU A 93 -10.47 9.55 12.63
N ASN A 94 -9.20 9.99 12.59
CA ASN A 94 -8.68 11.02 13.49
C ASN A 94 -9.40 12.37 13.32
N THR A 95 -9.74 12.75 12.09
CA THR A 95 -10.46 14.01 11.80
C THR A 95 -11.88 13.95 12.35
N ARG A 96 -12.56 12.81 12.21
CA ARG A 96 -13.90 12.58 12.75
C ARG A 96 -13.92 12.61 14.28
N GLU A 97 -12.98 11.94 14.92
CA GLU A 97 -12.84 11.97 16.37
C GLU A 97 -12.57 13.39 16.90
N THR A 98 -11.70 14.14 16.23
CA THR A 98 -11.42 15.54 16.59
C THR A 98 -12.68 16.41 16.47
N ALA A 99 -13.45 16.27 15.39
CA ALA A 99 -14.70 17.00 15.21
C ALA A 99 -15.74 16.67 16.29
N LEU A 100 -15.87 15.40 16.66
CA LEU A 100 -16.76 14.95 17.75
C LEU A 100 -16.32 15.52 19.11
N TRP A 101 -15.01 15.49 19.40
CA TRP A 101 -14.46 16.04 20.64
C TRP A 101 -14.69 17.55 20.76
N LEU A 102 -14.48 18.31 19.67
CA LEU A 102 -14.74 19.75 19.62
C LEU A 102 -16.22 20.06 19.83
N ARG A 103 -17.12 19.29 19.20
CA ARG A 103 -18.57 19.44 19.38
C ARG A 103 -18.99 19.21 20.83
N ASN A 104 -18.49 18.16 21.45
CA ASN A 104 -18.79 17.84 22.86
C ASN A 104 -18.27 18.93 23.82
N ARG A 105 -17.10 19.52 23.55
CA ARG A 105 -16.58 20.66 24.33
C ARG A 105 -17.41 21.93 24.19
N GLN A 106 -17.91 22.24 23.00
CA GLN A 106 -18.77 23.41 22.79
C GLN A 106 -20.09 23.26 23.54
N SER A 107 -20.71 22.07 23.53
CA SER A 107 -21.91 21.80 24.31
C SER A 107 -21.69 21.79 25.84
N ALA A 108 -20.45 21.60 26.30
CA ALA A 108 -20.09 21.62 27.71
C ALA A 108 -19.74 23.02 28.24
N THR A 109 -19.72 24.06 27.39
CA THR A 109 -19.71 25.45 27.84
C THR A 109 -21.15 25.82 28.17
N PRO A 110 -21.55 25.99 29.45
CA PRO A 110 -22.88 26.45 29.77
C PRO A 110 -23.05 27.82 29.12
N GLN A 111 -24.16 28.00 28.39
CA GLN A 111 -24.65 29.33 28.05
C GLN A 111 -24.47 30.21 29.28
N GLY A 112 -23.76 31.33 29.12
CA GLY A 112 -23.53 32.26 30.21
C GLY A 112 -24.83 32.49 30.95
N GLN A 113 -24.87 32.03 32.21
CA GLN A 113 -25.57 32.76 33.24
C GLN A 113 -25.03 34.18 33.13
N VAL A 114 -25.74 35.05 32.43
CA VAL A 114 -25.56 36.48 32.57
C VAL A 114 -25.78 36.73 34.07
N PRO A 115 -24.80 37.22 34.83
CA PRO A 115 -25.05 37.56 36.22
C PRO A 115 -26.13 38.65 36.22
N GLN A 116 -27.37 38.31 36.57
CA GLN A 116 -28.46 39.28 36.75
C GLN A 116 -28.25 40.15 38.01
N SER A 117 -27.02 40.49 38.37
CA SER A 117 -26.69 41.21 39.60
C SER A 117 -26.57 42.73 39.40
N GLY A 118 -27.30 43.32 38.44
CA GLY A 118 -27.12 44.74 38.12
C GLY A 118 -28.25 45.47 37.42
N LEU A 119 -29.50 44.98 37.44
CA LEU A 119 -30.64 45.79 36.98
C LEU A 119 -31.09 46.72 38.12
N PRO A 120 -30.87 48.05 38.04
CA PRO A 120 -31.49 48.97 38.99
C PRO A 120 -33.02 48.89 38.85
N SER A 121 -33.69 48.78 39.99
CA SER A 121 -35.16 48.75 40.08
C SER A 121 -35.77 50.02 39.48
N PRO A 122 -36.86 49.92 38.70
CA PRO A 122 -37.53 51.09 38.15
C PRO A 122 -38.10 51.98 39.26
N PRO A 123 -38.06 53.31 39.10
CA PRO A 123 -38.62 54.25 40.08
C PRO A 123 -40.15 54.09 40.16
N ALA A 124 -40.65 54.12 41.40
CA ALA A 124 -42.07 54.07 41.76
C ALA A 124 -42.80 55.38 41.45
#